data_AF-A0A317NQ76-F1
#
_entry.id   AF-A0A317NQ76-F1
#
_cell.length_a   1.000
_cell.length_b   1.000
_cell.length_c   1.000
_cell.angle_alpha   90.00
_cell.angle_beta   90.00
_cell.angle_gamma   90.00
#
_symmetry.space_group_name_H-M   'P 1'
#
loop_
_entity.id
_entity.type
_entity.pdbx_description
1 polymer ?
#
loop_
_entity_poly.entity_id
_entity_poly.type
_entity_poly.pdbx_seq_one_letter_code
_entity_poly.pdbx_strand_id
1 'polypeptide(L)'
;MALERLVAGGVISADQRGAILRAVDAEERAGRAGAGRVLAEIVAYLGAGLVLAGLALFLGRAWTQVAQTGRVVLLLVVAGCAVGGAVVLAGGCDGVFRRVPIASAGRSRLAAVLLALAAGAVCGAVATAFGAGDGAEIAASLAGLLMATLGYLLVPSLLGMAVLGAFGVASVVNTTGEIFDYRSVWPGVLLMLLGALWFALAWARLLVAEWAGYLIGGLIAVGGAQSVTWGESLWPPALTLLVGLACFALYALRPEPVLVLGGAAAVAGAVAQTVADHTDGGPVAASAVLAIGAVVLTAGLIAALVGPKRQG
;
A
#
# COMPACT_ATOMS: atom_id res chain seq x y z
N MET A 1 -19.05 23.23 35.14
CA MET A 1 -20.52 23.06 35.05
C MET A 1 -20.98 21.59 34.97
N ALA A 2 -20.49 20.73 34.07
CA ALA A 2 -20.94 19.32 34.01
C ALA A 2 -20.53 18.49 35.25
N LEU A 3 -19.27 18.58 35.70
CA LEU A 3 -18.80 17.90 36.92
C LEU A 3 -19.49 18.39 38.21
N GLU A 4 -19.88 19.68 38.27
CA GLU A 4 -20.60 20.23 39.42
C GLU A 4 -22.00 19.66 39.57
N ARG A 5 -22.69 19.46 38.45
CA ARG A 5 -24.01 18.79 38.45
C ARG A 5 -23.91 17.33 38.88
N LEU A 6 -22.82 16.63 38.55
CA LEU A 6 -22.59 15.25 38.95
C LEU A 6 -22.23 15.10 40.44
N VAL A 7 -21.53 16.08 41.01
CA VAL A 7 -21.29 16.14 42.47
C VAL A 7 -22.57 16.53 43.22
N ALA A 8 -23.31 17.54 42.74
CA ALA A 8 -24.57 17.96 43.35
C ALA A 8 -25.67 16.88 43.27
N GLY A 9 -25.63 16.04 42.23
CA GLY A 9 -26.49 14.86 42.09
C GLY A 9 -26.03 13.63 42.87
N GLY A 10 -24.94 13.71 43.64
CA GLY A 10 -24.44 12.62 44.48
C GLY A 10 -23.80 11.44 43.74
N VAL A 11 -23.58 11.56 42.42
CA VAL A 11 -23.03 10.49 41.57
C VAL A 11 -21.52 10.32 41.79
N ILE A 12 -20.82 11.40 42.13
CA ILE A 12 -19.38 11.41 42.44
C ILE A 12 -19.11 12.28 43.67
N SER A 13 -18.17 11.86 44.51
CA SER A 13 -17.80 12.63 45.71
C SER A 13 -16.95 13.85 45.36
N ALA A 14 -16.89 14.83 46.26
CA ALA A 14 -16.04 16.02 46.10
C ALA A 14 -14.55 15.64 45.96
N ASP A 15 -14.10 14.60 46.65
CA ASP A 15 -12.73 14.08 46.57
C ASP A 15 -12.44 13.41 45.22
N GLN A 16 -13.40 12.68 44.65
CA GLN A 16 -13.27 12.08 43.32
C GLN A 16 -13.20 13.14 42.22
N ARG A 17 -13.98 14.23 42.33
CA ARG A 17 -13.83 15.40 41.43
C ARG A 17 -12.41 15.96 41.50
N GLY A 18 -11.85 16.11 42.70
CA GLY A 18 -10.48 16.60 42.90
C GLY A 18 -9.41 15.66 42.33
N ALA A 19 -9.65 14.34 42.37
CA ALA A 19 -8.77 13.35 41.76
C ALA A 19 -8.86 13.37 40.21
N ILE A 20 -10.07 13.47 39.65
CA ILE A 20 -10.28 13.55 38.20
C ILE A 20 -9.68 14.84 37.63
N LEU A 21 -9.91 15.98 38.28
CA LEU A 21 -9.32 17.25 37.82
C LEU A 21 -7.79 17.20 37.87
N ARG A 22 -7.19 16.60 38.92
CA ARG A 22 -5.73 16.41 38.98
C ARG A 22 -5.22 15.45 37.91
N ALA A 23 -5.96 14.39 37.59
CA ALA A 23 -5.60 13.44 36.54
C ALA A 23 -5.67 14.10 35.15
N VAL A 24 -6.75 14.84 34.85
CA VAL A 24 -6.92 15.60 33.61
C VAL A 24 -5.85 16.69 33.47
N ASP A 25 -5.56 17.41 34.56
CA ASP A 25 -4.49 18.40 34.57
C ASP A 25 -3.09 17.77 34.37
N ALA A 26 -2.85 16.60 34.95
CA ALA A 26 -1.60 15.87 34.76
C ALA A 26 -1.47 15.36 33.31
N GLU A 27 -2.56 14.91 32.72
CA GLU A 27 -2.65 14.49 31.32
C GLU A 27 -2.51 15.67 30.35
N GLU A 28 -3.12 16.82 30.65
CA GLU A 28 -2.95 18.06 29.90
C GLU A 28 -1.52 18.62 30.03
N ARG A 29 -0.89 18.54 31.21
CA ARG A 29 0.52 18.94 31.39
C ARG A 29 1.46 17.98 30.67
N ALA A 30 1.15 16.69 30.61
CA ALA A 30 1.87 15.72 29.80
C ALA A 30 1.63 15.94 28.28
N GLY A 31 0.46 16.46 27.91
CA GLY A 31 0.06 16.77 26.53
C GLY A 31 0.59 18.11 26.00
N ARG A 32 0.82 19.10 26.86
CA ARG A 32 1.49 20.37 26.51
C ARG A 32 2.92 20.07 26.06
N ALA A 33 3.15 20.11 24.75
CA ALA A 33 4.48 19.97 24.18
C ALA A 33 5.42 21.02 24.79
N GLY A 34 6.36 20.59 25.64
CA GLY A 34 7.36 21.50 26.20
C GLY A 34 8.13 22.22 25.09
N ALA A 35 8.66 23.42 25.37
CA ALA A 35 9.34 24.25 24.38
C ALA A 35 10.41 23.49 23.56
N GLY A 36 11.10 22.51 24.18
CA GLY A 36 12.04 21.63 23.50
C GLY A 36 11.42 20.70 22.44
N ARG A 37 10.18 20.24 22.64
CA ARG A 37 9.45 19.42 21.65
C ARG A 37 9.01 20.27 20.46
N VAL A 38 8.51 21.49 20.71
CA VAL A 38 8.15 22.43 19.64
C VAL A 38 9.38 22.82 18.83
N LEU A 39 10.51 23.10 19.49
CA LEU A 39 11.76 23.40 18.81
C LEU A 39 12.27 22.20 18.00
N ALA A 40 12.21 20.98 18.54
CA ALA A 40 12.57 19.77 17.81
C ALA A 40 11.68 19.54 16.58
N GLU A 41 10.38 19.83 16.70
CA GLU A 41 9.42 19.73 15.60
C GLU A 41 9.68 20.77 14.51
N ILE A 42 9.96 22.03 14.89
CA ILE A 42 10.37 23.08 13.95
C ILE A 42 11.67 22.70 13.23
N VAL A 43 12.69 22.26 13.97
CA VAL A 43 13.97 21.83 13.39
C VAL A 43 13.78 20.63 12.47
N ALA A 44 12.90 19.69 12.82
CA ALA A 44 12.57 18.55 11.95
C ALA A 44 11.88 18.99 10.66
N TYR A 45 10.90 19.89 10.72
CA TYR A 45 10.22 20.40 9.52
C TYR A 45 11.15 21.26 8.65
N LEU A 46 11.97 22.11 9.27
CA LEU A 46 12.97 22.92 8.56
C LEU A 46 14.00 22.01 7.89
N GLY A 47 14.48 20.99 8.61
CA GLY A 47 15.40 19.97 8.08
C GLY A 47 14.79 19.21 6.92
N ALA A 48 13.53 18.77 7.02
CA ALA A 48 12.83 18.09 5.93
C ALA A 48 12.67 19.00 4.70
N GLY A 49 12.31 20.28 4.90
CA GLY A 49 12.19 21.26 3.82
C GLY A 49 13.53 21.54 3.13
N LEU A 50 14.61 21.70 3.89
CA LEU A 50 15.96 21.89 3.36
C LEU A 50 16.46 20.66 2.60
N VAL A 51 16.21 19.46 3.11
CA VAL A 51 16.54 18.20 2.42
C VAL A 51 15.76 18.09 1.10
N LEU A 52 14.46 18.40 1.11
CA LEU A 52 13.62 18.35 -0.10
C LEU A 52 14.09 19.37 -1.15
N ALA A 53 14.37 20.61 -0.74
CA ALA A 53 14.90 21.65 -1.61
C ALA A 53 16.27 21.28 -2.18
N GLY A 54 17.18 20.78 -1.33
CA GLY A 54 18.49 20.29 -1.74
C GLY A 54 18.40 19.13 -2.73
N LEU A 55 17.50 18.17 -2.48
CA LEU A 55 17.25 17.04 -3.36
C LEU A 55 16.72 17.50 -4.73
N ALA A 56 15.75 18.41 -4.76
CA ALA A 56 15.20 18.95 -6.01
C ALA A 56 16.26 19.69 -6.84
N LEU A 57 17.06 20.55 -6.19
CA LEU A 57 18.17 21.26 -6.85
C LEU A 57 19.25 20.29 -7.36
N PHE A 58 19.56 19.26 -6.58
CA PHE A 58 20.56 18.26 -6.92
C PHE A 58 20.12 17.40 -8.12
N LEU A 59 18.88 16.87 -8.09
CA LEU A 59 18.33 16.06 -9.19
C LEU A 59 18.28 16.84 -10.51
N GLY A 60 17.93 18.13 -10.47
CA GLY A 60 17.74 18.93 -11.67
C GLY A 60 19.03 19.40 -12.35
N ARG A 61 20.12 19.62 -11.60
CA ARG A 61 21.34 20.24 -12.16
C ARG A 61 22.62 19.44 -11.99
N ALA A 62 22.76 18.73 -10.88
CA ALA A 62 24.02 18.12 -10.49
C ALA A 62 24.02 16.60 -10.70
N TRP A 63 22.85 15.95 -10.77
CA TRP A 63 22.76 14.50 -10.86
C TRP A 63 23.62 13.95 -11.98
N THR A 64 23.48 14.46 -13.21
CA THR A 64 24.25 14.01 -14.38
C THR A 64 25.74 14.36 -14.31
N GLN A 65 26.14 15.37 -13.52
CA GLN A 65 27.54 15.79 -13.35
C GLN A 65 28.27 15.06 -12.22
N VAL A 66 27.54 14.50 -11.27
CA VAL A 66 28.13 13.71 -10.18
C VAL A 66 28.63 12.39 -10.73
N ALA A 67 29.87 12.02 -10.41
CA ALA A 67 30.43 10.73 -10.76
C ALA A 67 29.54 9.58 -10.23
N GLN A 68 29.48 8.47 -10.97
CA GLN A 68 28.66 7.30 -10.64
C GLN A 68 28.86 6.85 -9.18
N THR A 69 30.11 6.73 -8.74
CA THR A 69 30.47 6.38 -7.35
C THR A 69 29.86 7.35 -6.33
N GLY A 70 29.85 8.65 -6.63
CA GLY A 70 29.25 9.66 -5.76
C GLY A 70 27.74 9.50 -5.61
N ARG A 71 27.03 9.13 -6.70
CA ARG A 71 25.58 8.85 -6.66
C ARG A 71 25.26 7.63 -5.81
N VAL A 72 26.03 6.55 -5.99
CA VAL A 72 25.87 5.31 -5.20
C VAL A 72 26.08 5.58 -3.72
N VAL A 73 27.18 6.25 -3.35
CA VAL A 73 27.48 6.60 -1.95
C VAL A 73 26.38 7.47 -1.36
N LEU A 74 25.91 8.49 -2.09
CA LEU A 74 24.83 9.35 -1.63
C LEU A 74 23.54 8.56 -1.34
N LEU A 75 23.13 7.69 -2.25
CA LEU A 75 21.93 6.88 -2.08
C LEU A 75 22.05 5.89 -0.92
N LEU A 76 23.22 5.27 -0.72
CA LEU A 76 23.47 4.40 0.42
C LEU A 76 23.47 5.17 1.76
N VAL A 77 23.98 6.40 1.79
CA VAL A 77 23.88 7.27 2.97
C VAL A 77 22.42 7.60 3.28
N VAL A 78 21.62 7.96 2.27
CA VAL A 78 20.18 8.21 2.44
C VAL A 78 19.47 6.96 2.97
N ALA A 79 19.75 5.79 2.40
CA ALA A 79 19.18 4.53 2.86
C ALA A 79 19.56 4.24 4.32
N GLY A 80 20.84 4.35 4.67
CA GLY A 80 21.33 4.12 6.03
C GLY A 80 20.72 5.08 7.06
N CYS A 81 20.63 6.37 6.73
CA CYS A 81 19.99 7.38 7.58
C CYS A 81 18.49 7.08 7.77
N ALA A 82 17.79 6.68 6.71
CA ALA A 82 16.37 6.37 6.76
C ALA A 82 16.10 5.09 7.60
N VAL A 83 16.90 4.04 7.43
CA VAL A 83 16.84 2.82 8.27
C VAL A 83 17.15 3.17 9.73
N GLY A 84 18.22 3.92 9.98
CA GLY A 84 18.60 4.34 11.34
C GLY A 84 17.49 5.15 12.02
N GLY A 85 16.89 6.11 11.30
CA GLY A 85 15.76 6.88 11.79
C GLY A 85 14.53 6.02 12.11
N ALA A 86 14.21 5.05 11.24
CA ALA A 86 13.12 4.11 11.48
C ALA A 86 13.36 3.23 12.72
N VAL A 87 14.58 2.72 12.91
CA VAL A 87 14.97 1.92 14.08
C VAL A 87 14.88 2.75 15.37
N VAL A 88 15.34 4.00 15.35
CA VAL A 88 15.23 4.91 16.51
C VAL A 88 13.75 5.18 16.84
N LEU A 89 12.91 5.42 15.83
CA LEU A 89 11.47 5.63 16.02
C LEU A 89 10.74 4.38 16.52
N ALA A 90 11.24 3.19 16.19
CA ALA A 90 10.75 1.90 16.69
C ALA A 90 11.20 1.59 18.14
N GLY A 91 12.00 2.45 18.77
CA GLY A 91 12.49 2.26 20.14
C GLY A 91 13.83 1.51 20.23
N GLY A 92 14.63 1.55 19.17
CA GLY A 92 15.94 0.89 19.11
C GLY A 92 15.86 -0.59 18.71
N CYS A 93 17.02 -1.27 18.73
CA CYS A 93 17.13 -2.67 18.30
C CYS A 93 16.23 -3.63 19.13
N ASP A 94 16.03 -3.34 20.41
CA ASP A 94 15.18 -4.16 21.28
C ASP A 94 13.68 -3.99 20.98
N GLY A 95 13.27 -2.81 20.51
CA GLY A 95 11.90 -2.52 20.08
C GLY A 95 11.59 -3.10 18.69
N VAL A 96 12.60 -3.18 17.84
CA VAL A 96 12.54 -3.71 16.46
C VAL A 96 12.14 -5.19 16.40
N PHE A 97 12.64 -6.02 17.33
CA PHE A 97 12.32 -7.45 17.36
C PHE A 97 11.15 -7.81 18.28
N ARG A 98 10.66 -6.85 19.06
CA ARG A 98 9.43 -7.01 19.83
C ARG A 98 8.25 -6.64 18.95
N ARG A 99 7.32 -7.58 18.74
CA ARG A 99 5.97 -7.32 18.17
C ARG A 99 5.09 -6.49 19.13
N VAL A 100 5.66 -5.48 19.78
CA VAL A 100 4.91 -4.57 20.65
C VAL A 100 4.43 -3.42 19.77
N PRO A 101 3.14 -3.06 19.82
CA PRO A 101 2.63 -1.92 19.08
C PRO A 101 3.46 -0.68 19.41
N ILE A 102 4.01 -0.02 18.39
CA ILE A 102 4.74 1.25 18.56
C ILE A 102 3.83 2.20 19.35
N ALA A 103 4.35 2.75 20.45
CA ALA A 103 3.57 3.47 21.45
C ALA A 103 2.79 4.69 20.91
N SER A 104 3.04 5.13 19.67
CA SER A 104 2.21 6.13 19.00
C SER A 104 2.05 5.87 17.50
N ALA A 105 0.82 6.05 16.99
CA ALA A 105 0.47 5.90 15.58
C ALA A 105 1.23 6.86 14.64
N GLY A 106 1.72 7.99 15.16
CA GLY A 106 2.54 8.93 14.39
C GLY A 106 3.95 8.41 14.12
N ARG A 107 4.58 7.79 15.13
CA ARG A 107 5.94 7.24 14.99
C ARG A 107 5.99 6.04 14.06
N SER A 108 4.98 5.18 14.10
CA SER A 108 4.88 4.02 13.19
C SER A 108 4.72 4.43 11.72
N ARG A 109 3.91 5.46 11.45
CA ARG A 109 3.75 6.01 10.10
C ARG A 109 5.05 6.61 9.57
N LEU A 110 5.72 7.42 10.39
CA LEU A 110 7.00 8.02 9.99
C LEU A 110 8.08 6.95 9.75
N ALA A 111 8.17 5.95 10.61
CA ALA A 111 9.09 4.82 10.42
C ALA A 111 8.79 4.05 9.12
N ALA A 112 7.51 3.80 8.81
CA ALA A 112 7.12 3.17 7.55
C ALA A 112 7.52 3.99 6.32
N VAL A 113 7.38 5.32 6.37
CA VAL A 113 7.80 6.23 5.29
C VAL A 113 9.31 6.20 5.10
N LEU A 114 10.08 6.22 6.19
CA LEU A 114 11.54 6.13 6.12
C LEU A 114 11.99 4.78 5.56
N LEU A 115 11.32 3.67 5.90
CA LEU A 115 11.65 2.36 5.34
C LEU A 115 11.28 2.25 3.86
N ALA A 116 10.18 2.86 3.43
CA ALA A 116 9.83 2.99 2.02
C ALA A 116 10.91 3.78 1.25
N LEU A 117 11.38 4.90 1.82
CA LEU A 117 12.45 5.70 1.26
C LEU A 117 13.77 4.91 1.18
N ALA A 118 14.08 4.12 2.22
CA ALA A 118 15.26 3.26 2.22
C ALA A 118 15.20 2.22 1.10
N ALA A 119 14.05 1.58 0.87
CA ALA A 119 13.88 0.62 -0.23
C ALA A 119 14.10 1.27 -1.60
N GLY A 120 13.53 2.46 -1.82
CA GLY A 120 13.78 3.25 -3.05
C GLY A 120 15.25 3.64 -3.22
N ALA A 121 15.90 4.11 -2.15
CA ALA A 121 17.29 4.51 -2.17
C ALA A 121 18.24 3.32 -2.44
N VAL A 122 17.98 2.16 -1.85
CA VAL A 122 18.74 0.91 -2.12
C VAL A 122 18.55 0.46 -3.57
N CYS A 123 17.31 0.44 -4.07
CA CYS A 123 17.03 0.14 -5.47
C CYS A 123 17.80 1.07 -6.41
N GLY A 124 17.74 2.39 -6.17
CA GLY A 124 18.47 3.37 -6.95
C GLY A 124 19.99 3.21 -6.85
N ALA A 125 20.52 2.87 -5.67
CA ALA A 125 21.96 2.67 -5.46
C ALA A 125 22.47 1.49 -6.28
N VAL A 126 21.71 0.39 -6.30
CA VAL A 126 22.05 -0.78 -7.11
C VAL A 126 21.90 -0.46 -8.61
N ALA A 127 20.79 0.16 -9.04
CA ALA A 127 20.61 0.57 -10.44
C ALA A 127 21.77 1.47 -10.93
N THR A 128 22.17 2.45 -10.10
CA THR A 128 23.28 3.36 -10.44
C THR A 128 24.64 2.67 -10.40
N ALA A 129 24.86 1.69 -9.52
CA ALA A 129 26.12 0.95 -9.44
C ALA A 129 26.34 0.04 -10.65
N PHE A 130 25.30 -0.65 -11.11
CA PHE A 130 25.37 -1.56 -12.25
C PHE A 130 25.26 -0.82 -13.60
N GLY A 131 24.67 0.38 -13.63
CA GLY A 131 24.54 1.17 -14.85
C GLY A 131 23.58 0.53 -15.85
N ALA A 132 23.85 0.67 -17.15
CA ALA A 132 23.02 0.13 -18.24
C ALA A 132 23.41 -1.31 -18.64
N GLY A 133 24.04 -2.08 -17.74
CA GLY A 133 24.44 -3.46 -18.00
C GLY A 133 23.27 -4.44 -17.90
N ASP A 134 23.42 -5.60 -18.53
CA ASP A 134 22.50 -6.73 -18.41
C ASP A 134 22.31 -7.10 -16.93
N GLY A 135 21.07 -7.32 -16.50
CA GLY A 135 20.73 -7.67 -15.11
C GLY A 135 20.66 -6.50 -14.13
N ALA A 136 20.99 -5.26 -14.52
CA ALA A 136 21.00 -4.11 -13.61
C ALA A 136 19.61 -3.82 -13.02
N GLU A 137 18.56 -3.89 -13.85
CA GLU A 137 17.17 -3.64 -13.45
C GLU A 137 16.62 -4.76 -12.56
N ILE A 138 17.05 -6.01 -12.80
CA ILE A 138 16.73 -7.16 -11.95
C ILE A 138 17.39 -6.97 -10.59
N ALA A 139 18.70 -6.75 -10.54
CA ALA A 139 19.44 -6.57 -9.30
C ALA A 139 18.88 -5.39 -8.49
N ALA A 140 18.56 -4.27 -9.14
CA ALA A 140 17.98 -3.09 -8.50
C ALA A 140 16.60 -3.37 -7.88
N SER A 141 15.69 -3.96 -8.66
CA SER A 141 14.34 -4.28 -8.18
C SER A 141 14.38 -5.31 -7.05
N LEU A 142 15.22 -6.35 -7.13
CA LEU A 142 15.40 -7.34 -6.07
C LEU A 142 15.99 -6.72 -4.80
N ALA A 143 16.98 -5.83 -4.91
CA ALA A 143 17.53 -5.13 -3.74
C ALA A 143 16.47 -4.22 -3.07
N GLY A 144 15.66 -3.52 -3.87
CA GLY A 144 14.51 -2.77 -3.39
C GLY A 144 13.46 -3.66 -2.72
N LEU A 145 13.16 -4.82 -3.31
CA LEU A 145 12.23 -5.81 -2.78
C LEU A 145 12.70 -6.41 -1.45
N LEU A 146 13.98 -6.77 -1.34
CA LEU A 146 14.59 -7.25 -0.11
C LEU A 146 14.48 -6.19 0.99
N MET A 147 14.83 -4.94 0.68
CA MET A 147 14.74 -3.84 1.63
C MET A 147 13.29 -3.53 2.02
N ALA A 148 12.34 -3.59 1.08
CA ALA A 148 10.91 -3.44 1.36
C ALA A 148 10.38 -4.57 2.26
N THR A 149 10.84 -5.80 2.04
CA THR A 149 10.50 -6.97 2.87
C THR A 149 11.02 -6.78 4.28
N LEU A 150 12.29 -6.41 4.43
CA LEU A 150 12.90 -6.11 5.74
C LEU A 150 12.15 -4.97 6.43
N GLY A 151 11.82 -3.90 5.69
CA GLY A 151 11.06 -2.76 6.22
C GLY A 151 9.65 -3.15 6.67
N TYR A 152 8.96 -4.00 5.92
CA TYR A 152 7.64 -4.51 6.31
C TYR A 152 7.71 -5.41 7.54
N LEU A 153 8.72 -6.28 7.63
CA LEU A 153 8.95 -7.13 8.80
C LEU A 153 9.30 -6.29 10.04
N LEU A 154 10.00 -5.18 9.84
CA LEU A 154 10.41 -4.25 10.89
C LEU A 154 9.21 -3.44 11.43
N VAL A 155 8.41 -2.88 10.54
CA VAL A 155 7.24 -2.06 10.87
C VAL A 155 6.06 -2.46 9.97
N PRO A 156 5.29 -3.49 10.36
CA PRO A 156 4.13 -3.93 9.60
C PRO A 156 3.13 -2.78 9.43
N SER A 157 2.94 -2.33 8.19
CA SER A 157 2.16 -1.14 7.87
C SER A 157 1.53 -1.25 6.48
N LEU A 158 0.43 -0.51 6.25
CA LEU A 158 -0.23 -0.43 4.94
C LEU A 158 0.72 0.09 3.86
N LEU A 159 1.53 1.10 4.20
CA LEU A 159 2.54 1.64 3.29
C LEU A 159 3.60 0.58 2.96
N GLY A 160 4.07 -0.17 3.96
CA GLY A 160 5.00 -1.27 3.75
C GLY A 160 4.42 -2.35 2.83
N MET A 161 3.14 -2.68 2.95
CA MET A 161 2.45 -3.60 2.03
C MET A 161 2.44 -3.06 0.60
N ALA A 162 2.09 -1.78 0.43
CA ALA A 162 2.06 -1.15 -0.90
C ALA A 162 3.45 -1.11 -1.56
N VAL A 163 4.49 -0.77 -0.80
CA VAL A 163 5.88 -0.72 -1.29
C VAL A 163 6.38 -2.13 -1.62
N LEU A 164 6.10 -3.11 -0.77
CA LEU A 164 6.43 -4.51 -1.01
C LEU A 164 5.74 -5.04 -2.28
N GLY A 165 4.45 -4.72 -2.47
CA GLY A 165 3.69 -5.06 -3.67
C GLY A 165 4.28 -4.42 -4.92
N ALA A 166 4.60 -3.11 -4.86
CA ALA A 166 5.19 -2.38 -5.99
C ALA A 166 6.56 -2.94 -6.41
N PHE A 167 7.45 -3.21 -5.44
CA PHE A 167 8.74 -3.84 -5.74
C PHE A 167 8.57 -5.29 -6.20
N GLY A 168 7.57 -6.02 -5.70
CA GLY A 168 7.26 -7.37 -6.18
C GLY A 168 6.86 -7.37 -7.65
N VAL A 169 5.99 -6.44 -8.06
CA VAL A 169 5.63 -6.23 -9.46
C VAL A 169 6.86 -5.86 -10.29
N ALA A 170 7.65 -4.88 -9.84
CA ALA A 170 8.86 -4.46 -10.55
C ALA A 170 9.85 -5.62 -10.74
N SER A 171 10.06 -6.46 -9.72
CA SER A 171 10.92 -7.64 -9.82
C SER A 171 10.40 -8.66 -10.82
N VAL A 172 9.09 -8.92 -10.85
CA VAL A 172 8.50 -9.84 -11.85
C VAL A 172 8.66 -9.27 -13.26
N VAL A 173 8.34 -7.99 -13.47
CA VAL A 173 8.43 -7.33 -14.78
C VAL A 173 9.86 -7.30 -15.28
N ASN A 174 10.82 -6.85 -14.46
CA ASN A 174 12.22 -6.74 -14.88
C ASN A 174 12.83 -8.13 -15.15
N THR A 175 12.57 -9.12 -14.29
CA THR A 175 13.09 -10.48 -14.47
C THR A 175 12.54 -11.12 -15.73
N THR A 176 11.25 -10.91 -16.03
CA THR A 176 10.64 -11.51 -17.21
C THR A 176 10.97 -10.77 -18.50
N GLY A 177 11.13 -9.45 -18.47
CA GLY A 177 11.53 -8.66 -19.64
C GLY A 177 12.95 -8.96 -20.12
N GLU A 178 13.82 -9.43 -19.23
CA GLU A 178 15.19 -9.83 -19.59
C GLU A 178 15.28 -11.29 -20.05
N ILE A 179 14.55 -12.20 -19.39
CA ILE A 179 14.60 -13.65 -19.68
C ILE A 179 13.72 -14.02 -20.89
N PHE A 180 12.59 -13.35 -21.05
CA PHE A 180 11.60 -13.64 -22.09
C PHE A 180 11.45 -12.46 -23.05
N ASP A 181 11.09 -12.76 -24.30
CA ASP A 181 10.75 -11.72 -25.28
C ASP A 181 9.52 -10.91 -24.83
N TYR A 182 9.44 -9.65 -25.26
CA TYR A 182 8.36 -8.70 -24.92
C TYR A 182 6.95 -9.20 -25.28
N ARG A 183 6.85 -10.18 -26.19
CA ARG A 183 5.59 -10.82 -26.61
C ARG A 183 5.24 -12.08 -25.82
N SER A 184 6.01 -12.39 -24.78
CA SER A 184 5.79 -13.57 -23.95
C SER A 184 4.57 -13.39 -23.03
N VAL A 185 3.84 -14.48 -22.81
CA VAL A 185 2.71 -14.53 -21.86
C VAL A 185 3.17 -14.66 -20.40
N TRP A 186 4.44 -15.05 -20.19
CA TRP A 186 4.99 -15.32 -18.87
C TRP A 186 4.98 -14.14 -17.88
N PRO A 187 5.25 -12.88 -18.27
CA PRO A 187 5.10 -11.73 -17.37
C PRO A 187 3.71 -11.64 -16.76
N GLY A 188 2.66 -11.78 -17.59
CA GLY A 188 1.28 -11.72 -17.12
C GLY A 188 0.92 -12.88 -16.20
N VAL A 189 1.33 -14.10 -16.55
CA VAL A 189 1.12 -15.29 -15.70
C VAL A 189 1.81 -15.14 -14.35
N LEU A 190 3.07 -14.69 -14.30
CA LEU A 190 3.79 -14.50 -13.04
C LEU A 190 3.20 -13.38 -12.18
N LEU A 191 2.70 -12.29 -12.80
CA LEU A 191 1.96 -11.26 -12.08
C LEU A 191 0.65 -11.81 -11.51
N MET A 192 -0.09 -12.62 -12.26
CA MET A 192 -1.29 -13.30 -11.73
C MET A 192 -0.96 -14.21 -10.55
N LEU A 193 0.14 -14.96 -10.62
CA LEU A 193 0.60 -15.81 -9.51
C LEU A 193 1.04 -14.98 -8.30
N LEU A 194 1.70 -13.84 -8.50
CA LEU A 194 2.02 -12.89 -7.44
C LEU A 194 0.74 -12.35 -6.78
N GLY A 195 -0.27 -11.98 -7.58
CA GLY A 195 -1.57 -11.57 -7.06
C GLY A 195 -2.25 -12.67 -6.24
N ALA A 196 -2.22 -13.91 -6.73
CA ALA A 196 -2.74 -15.08 -6.02
C ALA A 196 -1.99 -15.34 -4.70
N LEU A 197 -0.67 -15.14 -4.67
CA LEU A 197 0.12 -15.20 -3.44
C LEU A 197 -0.35 -14.15 -2.42
N TRP A 198 -0.63 -12.93 -2.86
CA TRP A 198 -1.21 -11.89 -1.99
C TRP A 198 -2.59 -12.27 -1.44
N PHE A 199 -3.46 -12.87 -2.25
CA PHE A 199 -4.73 -13.43 -1.78
C PHE A 199 -4.51 -14.53 -0.73
N ALA A 200 -3.57 -15.45 -0.96
CA ALA A 200 -3.23 -16.51 -0.01
C ALA A 200 -2.66 -15.96 1.32
N LEU A 201 -1.79 -14.94 1.26
CA LEU A 201 -1.24 -14.29 2.46
C LEU A 201 -2.33 -13.56 3.27
N ALA A 202 -3.26 -12.87 2.59
CA ALA A 202 -4.42 -12.24 3.22
C ALA A 202 -5.36 -13.30 3.83
N TRP A 203 -5.61 -14.39 3.12
CA TRP A 203 -6.43 -15.50 3.58
C TRP A 203 -5.84 -16.16 4.83
N ALA A 204 -4.52 -16.38 4.85
CA ALA A 204 -3.79 -16.93 5.98
C ALA A 204 -3.65 -15.95 7.17
N ARG A 205 -4.17 -14.71 7.04
CA ARG A 205 -4.08 -13.65 8.05
C ARG A 205 -2.64 -13.29 8.44
N LEU A 206 -1.72 -13.43 7.49
CA LEU A 206 -0.30 -13.09 7.70
C LEU A 206 -0.01 -11.60 7.51
N LEU A 207 -0.98 -10.85 6.98
CA LEU A 207 -0.86 -9.43 6.68
C LEU A 207 -1.50 -8.58 7.77
N VAL A 208 -0.90 -7.41 8.05
CA VAL A 208 -1.42 -6.47 9.07
C VAL A 208 -2.86 -6.00 8.78
N ALA A 209 -3.25 -5.97 7.50
CA ALA A 209 -4.57 -5.59 7.06
C ALA A 209 -5.02 -6.51 5.92
N GLU A 210 -5.90 -7.47 6.23
CA GLU A 210 -6.41 -8.47 5.26
C GLU A 210 -7.01 -7.79 4.02
N TRP A 211 -7.83 -6.75 4.22
CA TRP A 211 -8.47 -5.99 3.14
C TRP A 211 -7.46 -5.38 2.15
N ALA A 212 -6.33 -4.88 2.66
CA ALA A 212 -5.29 -4.29 1.83
C ALA A 212 -4.55 -5.36 1.03
N GLY A 213 -4.38 -6.54 1.62
CA GLY A 213 -3.81 -7.69 0.92
C GLY A 213 -4.66 -8.14 -0.26
N TYR A 214 -5.98 -8.23 -0.07
CA TYR A 214 -6.92 -8.53 -1.17
C TYR A 214 -6.93 -7.43 -2.24
N LEU A 215 -6.90 -6.15 -1.84
CA LEU A 215 -6.84 -5.04 -2.78
C LEU A 215 -5.57 -5.08 -3.65
N ILE A 216 -4.40 -5.20 -3.01
CA ILE A 216 -3.11 -5.26 -3.70
C ILE A 216 -3.05 -6.49 -4.59
N GLY A 217 -3.42 -7.67 -4.08
CA GLY A 217 -3.45 -8.91 -4.85
C GLY A 217 -4.37 -8.85 -6.06
N GLY A 218 -5.57 -8.25 -5.90
CA GLY A 218 -6.52 -8.04 -6.99
C GLY A 218 -5.97 -7.10 -8.06
N LEU A 219 -5.39 -5.96 -7.69
CA LEU A 219 -4.79 -5.03 -8.64
C LEU A 219 -3.63 -5.67 -9.42
N ILE A 220 -2.76 -6.42 -8.73
CA ILE A 220 -1.65 -7.14 -9.37
C ILE A 220 -2.18 -8.22 -10.31
N ALA A 221 -3.18 -9.00 -9.89
CA ALA A 221 -3.76 -10.07 -10.70
C ALA A 221 -4.47 -9.54 -11.95
N VAL A 222 -5.23 -8.44 -11.84
CA VAL A 222 -5.85 -7.77 -12.99
C VAL A 222 -4.78 -7.18 -13.90
N GLY A 223 -3.75 -6.53 -13.35
CA GLY A 223 -2.63 -6.03 -14.15
C GLY A 223 -1.90 -7.15 -14.91
N GLY A 224 -1.73 -8.31 -14.28
CA GLY A 224 -1.19 -9.51 -14.92
C GLY A 224 -2.09 -10.08 -16.00
N ALA A 225 -3.41 -10.16 -15.75
CA ALA A 225 -4.38 -10.61 -16.75
C ALA A 225 -4.39 -9.71 -17.99
N GLN A 226 -4.27 -8.39 -17.80
CA GLN A 226 -4.26 -7.39 -18.87
C GLN A 226 -2.96 -7.37 -19.68
N SER A 227 -1.85 -7.85 -19.11
CA SER A 227 -0.56 -7.91 -19.83
C SER A 227 -0.40 -9.17 -20.70
N VAL A 228 -1.28 -10.17 -20.55
CA VAL A 228 -1.29 -11.36 -21.42
C VAL A 228 -1.87 -11.00 -22.79
N THR A 229 -1.00 -10.59 -23.72
CA THR A 229 -1.40 -10.28 -25.09
C THR A 229 -0.95 -11.40 -26.04
N TRP A 230 -1.91 -12.02 -26.74
CA TRP A 230 -1.64 -13.15 -27.63
C TRP A 230 -2.41 -13.04 -28.95
N GLY A 231 -1.92 -12.21 -29.88
CA GLY A 231 -2.60 -11.96 -31.17
C GLY A 231 -3.91 -11.18 -31.01
N GLU A 232 -4.88 -11.39 -31.90
CA GLU A 232 -6.26 -10.91 -31.77
C GLU A 232 -7.00 -11.78 -30.75
N SER A 233 -6.88 -11.43 -29.47
CA SER A 233 -7.17 -12.38 -28.39
C SER A 233 -8.17 -11.84 -27.38
N LEU A 234 -9.21 -12.65 -27.13
CA LEU A 234 -10.16 -12.52 -26.03
C LEU A 234 -9.56 -12.85 -24.65
N TRP A 235 -8.25 -13.16 -24.55
CA TRP A 235 -7.61 -13.57 -23.29
C TRP A 235 -7.59 -12.48 -22.21
N PRO A 236 -7.19 -11.22 -22.46
CA PRO A 236 -7.20 -10.19 -21.41
C PRO A 236 -8.57 -10.00 -20.74
N PRO A 237 -9.68 -9.83 -21.47
CA PRO A 237 -10.99 -9.70 -20.81
C PRO A 237 -11.44 -11.02 -20.17
N ALA A 238 -11.15 -12.18 -20.75
CA ALA A 238 -11.50 -13.48 -20.17
C ALA A 238 -10.76 -13.75 -18.84
N LEU A 239 -9.46 -13.47 -18.77
CA LEU A 239 -8.67 -13.62 -17.55
C LEU A 239 -9.08 -12.61 -16.48
N THR A 240 -9.39 -11.38 -16.88
CA THR A 240 -9.90 -10.35 -15.96
C THR A 240 -11.26 -10.74 -15.38
N LEU A 241 -12.15 -11.29 -16.22
CA LEU A 241 -13.42 -11.86 -15.79
C LEU A 241 -13.19 -13.00 -14.78
N LEU A 242 -12.24 -13.90 -15.05
CA LEU A 242 -11.89 -15.00 -14.15
C LEU A 242 -11.38 -14.50 -12.80
N VAL A 243 -10.55 -13.45 -12.76
CA VAL A 243 -10.14 -12.79 -11.51
C VAL A 243 -11.35 -12.22 -10.77
N GLY A 244 -12.28 -11.59 -11.49
CA GLY A 244 -13.53 -11.08 -10.91
C GLY A 244 -14.39 -12.18 -10.28
N LEU A 245 -14.54 -13.31 -10.97
CA LEU A 245 -15.26 -14.48 -10.46
C LEU A 245 -14.56 -15.10 -9.24
N ALA A 246 -13.23 -15.18 -9.24
CA ALA A 246 -12.46 -15.65 -8.10
C ALA A 246 -12.66 -14.74 -6.87
N CYS A 247 -12.70 -13.41 -7.06
CA CYS A 247 -13.02 -12.46 -5.98
C CYS A 247 -14.43 -12.71 -5.41
N PHE A 248 -15.44 -12.96 -6.25
CA PHE A 248 -16.78 -13.28 -5.77
C PHE A 248 -16.86 -14.64 -5.06
N ALA A 249 -16.14 -15.65 -5.56
CA ALA A 249 -16.03 -16.95 -4.90
C ALA A 249 -15.38 -16.82 -3.51
N LEU A 250 -14.30 -16.03 -3.41
CA LEU A 250 -13.67 -15.72 -2.14
C LEU A 250 -14.61 -14.91 -1.22
N TYR A 251 -15.40 -13.99 -1.76
CA TYR A 251 -16.40 -13.24 -0.99
C TYR A 251 -17.47 -14.15 -0.39
N ALA A 252 -17.92 -15.16 -1.14
CA ALA A 252 -18.87 -16.15 -0.65
C ALA A 252 -18.33 -16.94 0.55
N LEU A 253 -17.01 -17.12 0.62
CA LEU A 253 -16.34 -17.79 1.75
C LEU A 253 -15.97 -16.83 2.89
N ARG A 254 -15.63 -15.58 2.58
CA ARG A 254 -15.30 -14.51 3.54
C ARG A 254 -15.93 -13.19 3.10
N PRO A 255 -16.98 -12.72 3.79
CA PRO A 255 -17.72 -11.53 3.39
C PRO A 255 -16.94 -10.25 3.68
N GLU A 256 -15.92 -9.97 2.87
CA GLU A 256 -15.13 -8.74 2.89
C GLU A 256 -15.57 -7.80 1.76
N PRO A 257 -15.88 -6.51 2.05
CA PRO A 257 -16.44 -5.59 1.06
C PRO A 257 -15.48 -5.32 -0.12
N VAL A 258 -14.17 -5.38 0.13
CA VAL A 258 -13.14 -5.19 -0.91
C VAL A 258 -13.24 -6.25 -2.01
N LEU A 259 -13.61 -7.50 -1.66
CA LEU A 259 -13.73 -8.57 -2.64
C LEU A 259 -14.94 -8.36 -3.57
N VAL A 260 -16.04 -7.83 -3.06
CA VAL A 260 -17.22 -7.48 -3.89
C VAL A 260 -16.89 -6.34 -4.83
N LEU A 261 -16.28 -5.27 -4.31
CA LEU A 261 -15.93 -4.10 -5.11
C LEU A 261 -14.88 -4.44 -6.17
N GLY A 262 -13.84 -5.19 -5.79
CA GLY A 262 -12.81 -5.67 -6.71
C GLY A 262 -13.37 -6.62 -7.77
N GLY A 263 -14.21 -7.56 -7.37
CA GLY A 263 -14.90 -8.48 -8.28
C GLY A 263 -15.78 -7.74 -9.29
N ALA A 264 -16.62 -6.82 -8.81
CA ALA A 264 -17.51 -6.02 -9.66
C ALA A 264 -16.71 -5.13 -10.63
N ALA A 265 -15.64 -4.48 -10.17
CA ALA A 265 -14.79 -3.65 -11.02
C ALA A 265 -14.08 -4.47 -12.10
N ALA A 266 -13.57 -5.67 -11.77
CA ALA A 266 -12.93 -6.56 -12.74
C ALA A 266 -13.92 -7.06 -13.80
N VAL A 267 -15.12 -7.50 -13.40
CA VAL A 267 -16.17 -7.92 -14.35
C VAL A 267 -16.59 -6.75 -15.24
N ALA A 268 -16.81 -5.55 -14.67
CA ALA A 268 -17.16 -4.37 -15.45
C ALA A 268 -16.07 -4.00 -16.46
N GLY A 269 -14.80 -4.05 -16.04
CA GLY A 269 -13.65 -3.81 -16.93
C GLY A 269 -13.57 -4.83 -18.07
N ALA A 270 -13.73 -6.11 -17.77
CA ALA A 270 -13.71 -7.18 -18.77
C ALA A 270 -14.83 -7.02 -19.82
N VAL A 271 -16.05 -6.69 -19.38
CA VAL A 271 -17.19 -6.45 -20.27
C VAL A 271 -16.95 -5.20 -21.13
N ALA A 272 -16.50 -4.11 -20.52
CA ALA A 272 -16.22 -2.86 -21.24
C ALA A 272 -15.15 -3.06 -22.32
N GLN A 273 -14.08 -3.79 -22.02
CA GLN A 273 -13.03 -4.12 -22.98
C GLN A 273 -13.56 -5.01 -24.11
N THR A 274 -14.28 -6.10 -23.79
CA THR A 274 -14.86 -7.00 -24.80
C THR A 274 -15.75 -6.24 -25.78
N VAL A 275 -16.56 -5.32 -25.25
CA VAL A 275 -17.46 -4.49 -26.07
C VAL A 275 -16.68 -3.52 -26.93
N ALA A 276 -15.68 -2.83 -26.37
CA ALA A 276 -14.82 -1.93 -27.14
C ALA A 276 -14.13 -2.65 -28.31
N ASP A 277 -13.61 -3.85 -28.06
CA ASP A 277 -12.88 -4.65 -29.05
C ASP A 277 -13.77 -5.18 -30.19
N HIS A 278 -15.07 -5.44 -29.94
CA HIS A 278 -15.97 -6.07 -30.91
C HIS A 278 -16.92 -5.10 -31.63
N THR A 279 -16.97 -3.84 -31.22
CA THR A 279 -17.98 -2.89 -31.72
C THR A 279 -17.40 -1.58 -32.26
N ASP A 280 -16.08 -1.51 -32.47
CA ASP A 280 -15.36 -0.31 -32.87
C ASP A 280 -15.67 0.93 -31.98
N GLY A 281 -16.11 0.69 -30.73
CA GLY A 281 -16.58 1.74 -29.81
C GLY A 281 -17.96 2.34 -30.15
N GLY A 282 -18.78 1.67 -30.95
CA GLY A 282 -20.10 2.14 -31.37
C GLY A 282 -21.06 2.40 -30.19
N PRO A 283 -21.81 3.53 -30.20
CA PRO A 283 -22.66 3.96 -29.07
C PRO A 283 -23.78 2.97 -28.69
N VAL A 284 -24.14 2.06 -29.60
CA VAL A 284 -25.18 1.03 -29.41
C VAL A 284 -24.72 -0.05 -28.42
N ALA A 285 -23.45 -0.43 -28.45
CA ALA A 285 -22.94 -1.48 -27.58
C ALA A 285 -22.71 -0.96 -26.15
N ALA A 286 -22.20 0.27 -26.03
CA ALA A 286 -22.06 0.96 -24.75
C ALA A 286 -23.42 1.16 -24.05
N SER A 287 -24.48 1.49 -24.79
CA SER A 287 -25.83 1.64 -24.24
C SER A 287 -26.46 0.31 -23.80
N ALA A 288 -26.20 -0.79 -24.51
CA ALA A 288 -26.65 -2.13 -24.09
C ALA A 288 -25.98 -2.59 -22.78
N VAL A 289 -24.67 -2.38 -22.64
CA VAL A 289 -23.94 -2.69 -21.38
C VAL A 289 -24.46 -1.85 -20.23
N LEU A 290 -24.68 -0.55 -20.44
CA LEU A 290 -25.29 0.35 -19.45
C LEU A 290 -26.69 -0.12 -19.03
N ALA A 291 -27.51 -0.54 -19.99
CA ALA A 291 -28.85 -1.06 -19.71
C ALA A 291 -28.79 -2.35 -18.87
N ILE A 292 -27.92 -3.30 -19.22
CA ILE A 292 -27.72 -4.54 -18.45
C ILE A 292 -27.21 -4.21 -17.03
N GLY A 293 -26.22 -3.32 -16.92
CA GLY A 293 -25.69 -2.88 -15.63
C GLY A 293 -26.75 -2.21 -14.76
N ALA A 294 -27.59 -1.35 -15.35
CA ALA A 294 -28.71 -0.71 -14.65
C ALA A 294 -29.75 -1.73 -14.17
N VAL A 295 -30.06 -2.75 -14.98
CA VAL A 295 -30.99 -3.84 -14.60
C VAL A 295 -30.41 -4.66 -13.44
N VAL A 296 -29.13 -5.04 -13.50
CA VAL A 296 -28.47 -5.78 -12.42
C VAL A 296 -28.41 -4.97 -11.13
N LEU A 297 -28.10 -3.67 -11.21
CA LEU A 297 -28.12 -2.75 -10.05
C LEU A 297 -29.52 -2.66 -9.43
N THR A 298 -30.55 -2.53 -10.26
CA THR A 298 -31.94 -2.43 -9.81
C THR A 298 -32.40 -3.73 -9.16
N ALA A 299 -32.09 -4.87 -9.78
CA ALA A 299 -32.38 -6.19 -9.22
C ALA A 299 -31.64 -6.43 -7.89
N GLY A 300 -30.37 -6.03 -7.79
CA GLY A 300 -29.58 -6.09 -6.56
C GLY A 300 -30.15 -5.23 -5.45
N LEU A 301 -30.59 -4.00 -5.76
CA LEU A 301 -31.25 -3.11 -4.81
C LEU A 301 -32.56 -3.72 -4.29
N ILE A 302 -33.39 -4.29 -5.18
CA ILE A 302 -34.63 -4.96 -4.79
C ILE A 302 -34.34 -6.17 -3.89
N ALA A 303 -33.37 -7.01 -4.24
CA ALA A 303 -32.98 -8.15 -3.41
C ALA A 303 -32.48 -7.73 -2.02
N ALA A 304 -31.73 -6.63 -1.92
CA ALA A 304 -31.27 -6.07 -0.66
C ALA A 304 -32.41 -5.50 0.21
N LEU A 305 -33.43 -4.90 -0.42
CA LEU A 305 -34.60 -4.34 0.27
C LEU A 305 -35.62 -5.41 0.70
N VAL A 306 -35.73 -6.51 -0.05
CA VAL A 306 -36.66 -7.62 0.20
C VAL A 306 -36.06 -8.73 1.08
N GLY A 307 -34.72 -8.74 1.25
CA GLY A 307 -34.03 -9.71 2.09
C GLY A 307 -34.48 -9.64 3.56
N PRO A 308 -34.66 -10.80 4.25
CA PRO A 308 -35.09 -10.81 5.64
C PRO A 308 -34.07 -10.08 6.52
N LYS A 309 -34.55 -9.11 7.32
CA LYS A 309 -33.74 -8.45 8.36
C LYS A 309 -33.15 -9.53 9.26
N ARG A 310 -31.83 -9.75 9.20
CA ARG A 310 -31.10 -10.55 10.20
C ARG A 310 -31.34 -9.90 11.56
N GLN A 311 -32.09 -10.58 12.42
CA GLN A 311 -32.17 -10.27 13.84
C GLN A 311 -30.99 -10.95 14.54
N GLY A 312 -30.19 -10.18 15.29
CA GLY A 312 -29.19 -10.68 16.23
C GLY A 312 -27.78 -10.77 15.67
#